data_AF-A0A8I0K0L8-F1
#
_entry.id   AF-A0A8I0K0L8-F1
#
_cell.length_a   1.000
_cell.length_b   1.000
_cell.length_c   1.000
_cell.angle_alpha   90.00
_cell.angle_beta   90.00
_cell.angle_gamma   90.00
#
_symmetry.space_group_name_H-M   'P 1'
#
loop_
_entity.id
_entity.type
_entity.pdbx_description
1 polymer ?
#
loop_
_entity_poly.entity_id
_entity_poly.type
_entity_poly.pdbx_seq_one_letter_code
_entity_poly.pdbx_strand_id
1 'polypeptide(L)'
;MSDELSLFGDETSTPEPADQEPAPISDWQVQLLRKALDSRGLTEMVDRQKAIETAAGRPVESLRSLSHEEALQVLARLGSEPPAKPVVTSAWDDREEDTWIDRL
;
A
#
# COMPACT_ATOMS: atom_id res chain seq x y z
N MET A 1 33.10 49.81 17.86
CA MET A 1 33.59 48.57 17.24
C MET A 1 33.01 47.44 18.05
N SER A 2 31.75 47.15 17.75
CA SER A 2 30.88 46.27 18.53
C SER A 2 30.52 45.11 17.62
N ASP A 3 30.87 43.92 18.11
CA ASP A 3 30.30 42.62 17.82
C ASP A 3 29.96 42.32 16.36
N GLU A 4 30.96 41.72 15.70
CA GLU A 4 30.81 40.90 14.51
C GLU A 4 29.68 39.89 14.66
N LEU A 5 28.77 39.91 13.67
CA LEU A 5 28.03 38.79 13.10
C LEU A 5 27.92 37.52 13.99
N SER A 6 26.98 37.53 14.93
CA SER A 6 26.31 36.30 15.37
C SER A 6 24.80 36.45 15.12
N LEU A 7 24.45 36.60 13.83
CA LEU A 7 23.07 36.66 13.33
C LEU A 7 22.63 35.32 12.72
N PHE A 8 23.28 34.23 13.11
CA PHE A 8 22.89 32.87 12.76
C PHE A 8 22.91 32.00 14.01
N GLY A 9 22.35 32.53 15.09
CA GLY A 9 21.84 31.74 16.19
C GLY A 9 20.35 31.51 15.98
N ASP A 10 20.02 30.53 15.14
CA ASP A 10 18.92 29.63 15.45
C ASP A 10 19.23 28.34 14.72
N GLU A 11 19.60 27.33 15.49
CA GLU A 11 19.65 25.95 15.05
C GLU A 11 18.36 25.69 14.26
N THR A 12 18.46 25.58 12.93
CA THR A 12 17.40 24.97 12.14
C THR A 12 17.27 23.57 12.71
N SER A 13 16.41 23.44 13.71
CA SER A 13 15.90 22.18 14.22
C SER A 13 15.33 21.54 12.97
N THR A 14 16.13 20.69 12.34
CA THR A 14 15.65 19.81 11.29
C THR A 14 14.52 19.08 11.99
N PRO A 15 13.25 19.25 11.56
CA PRO A 15 12.18 18.49 12.16
C PRO A 15 12.59 17.04 11.96
N GLU A 16 13.00 16.40 13.05
CA GLU A 16 13.23 14.96 13.10
C GLU A 16 11.94 14.38 12.50
N PRO A 17 12.03 13.53 11.45
CA PRO A 17 10.82 12.98 10.86
C PRO A 17 10.09 12.28 12.00
N ALA A 18 9.01 12.90 12.48
CA ALA A 18 8.18 12.30 13.51
C ALA A 18 7.88 10.90 13.01
N ASP A 19 8.19 9.87 13.81
CA ASP A 19 7.79 8.50 13.55
C ASP A 19 6.27 8.50 13.41
N GLN A 20 5.77 8.74 12.20
CA GLN A 20 4.36 8.74 11.90
C GLN A 20 3.95 7.29 12.01
N GLU A 21 3.31 6.92 13.13
CA GLU A 21 2.71 5.61 13.27
C GLU A 21 1.87 5.34 12.02
N PRO A 22 2.08 4.19 11.36
CA PRO A 22 1.47 3.93 10.07
C PRO A 22 -0.04 3.96 10.23
N ALA A 23 -0.71 4.76 9.39
CA ALA A 23 -2.14 4.99 9.51
C ALA A 23 -2.90 3.65 9.51
N PRO A 24 -3.94 3.49 10.34
CA PRO A 24 -4.70 2.25 10.39
C PRO A 24 -5.45 2.02 9.07
N ILE A 25 -5.70 0.74 8.76
CA ILE A 25 -6.51 0.38 7.59
C ILE A 25 -7.94 0.95 7.68
N SER A 26 -8.41 1.49 6.56
CA SER A 26 -9.79 2.00 6.43
C SER A 26 -10.79 0.90 6.11
N ASP A 27 -12.06 1.03 6.52
CA ASP A 27 -13.10 0.00 6.25
C ASP A 27 -13.32 -0.26 4.75
N TRP A 28 -13.12 0.73 3.88
CA TRP A 28 -13.21 0.54 2.43
C TRP A 28 -12.08 -0.37 1.90
N GLN A 29 -10.87 -0.28 2.48
CA GLN A 29 -9.75 -1.15 2.11
C GLN A 29 -10.00 -2.58 2.54
N VAL A 30 -10.56 -2.78 3.74
CA VAL A 30 -10.99 -4.12 4.21
C VAL A 30 -12.00 -4.73 3.24
N GLN A 31 -12.99 -3.95 2.79
CA GLN A 31 -13.97 -4.42 1.81
C GLN A 31 -13.33 -4.75 0.46
N LEU A 32 -12.36 -3.95 0.01
CA LEU A 32 -11.65 -4.20 -1.25
C LEU A 32 -10.78 -5.46 -1.18
N LEU A 33 -10.07 -5.69 -0.06
CA LEU A 33 -9.30 -6.91 0.17
C LEU A 33 -10.19 -8.15 0.12
N ARG A 34 -11.37 -8.11 0.75
CA ARG A 34 -12.34 -9.20 0.70
C ARG A 34 -12.75 -9.50 -0.74
N LYS A 35 -13.10 -8.47 -1.51
CA LYS A 35 -13.46 -8.64 -2.93
C LYS A 35 -12.32 -9.22 -3.76
N ALA A 36 -11.08 -8.79 -3.53
CA ALA A 36 -9.91 -9.31 -4.24
C ALA A 36 -9.67 -10.81 -3.94
N LEU A 37 -9.81 -11.20 -2.68
CA LEU A 37 -9.73 -12.61 -2.28
C LEU A 37 -10.87 -13.45 -2.89
N ASP A 38 -12.09 -12.91 -2.89
CA ASP A 38 -13.26 -13.57 -3.49
C ASP A 38 -13.10 -13.73 -5.02
N SER A 39 -12.56 -12.72 -5.71
CA SER A 39 -12.28 -12.81 -7.16
C SER A 39 -11.23 -13.86 -7.52
N ARG A 40 -10.33 -14.18 -6.58
CA ARG A 40 -9.36 -15.28 -6.73
C ARG A 40 -9.97 -16.66 -6.44
N GLY A 41 -11.23 -16.73 -6.05
CA GLY A 41 -11.89 -17.98 -5.66
C GLY A 41 -11.35 -18.57 -4.35
N LEU A 42 -10.66 -17.77 -3.53
CA LEU A 42 -10.21 -18.20 -2.21
C LEU A 42 -11.43 -18.24 -1.28
N THR A 43 -12.04 -19.41 -1.14
CA THR A 43 -13.23 -19.60 -0.30
C THR A 43 -12.88 -20.00 1.12
N GLU A 44 -11.77 -20.73 1.30
CA GLU A 44 -11.32 -21.21 2.59
C GLU A 44 -10.62 -20.12 3.39
N MET A 45 -10.95 -20.03 4.68
CA MET A 45 -10.38 -19.01 5.58
C MET A 45 -8.86 -19.13 5.69
N VAL A 46 -8.35 -20.37 5.74
CA VAL A 46 -6.91 -20.65 5.85
C VAL A 46 -6.16 -20.15 4.60
N ASP A 47 -6.71 -20.40 3.41
CA ASP A 47 -6.10 -19.96 2.15
C ASP A 47 -6.14 -18.44 2.00
N ARG A 48 -7.25 -17.80 2.41
CA ARG A 48 -7.35 -16.34 2.48
C ARG A 48 -6.30 -15.73 3.40
N GLN A 49 -6.16 -16.25 4.62
CA GLN A 49 -5.17 -15.77 5.59
C GLN A 49 -3.75 -15.92 5.03
N LYS A 50 -3.42 -17.10 4.49
CA LYS A 50 -2.11 -17.38 3.91
C LYS A 50 -1.78 -16.44 2.74
N ALA A 51 -2.75 -16.14 1.88
CA ALA A 51 -2.55 -15.21 0.77
C ALA A 51 -2.23 -13.79 1.28
N ILE A 52 -2.95 -13.33 2.32
CA ILE A 52 -2.71 -12.03 2.94
C ILE A 52 -1.34 -12.00 3.63
N GLU A 53 -0.98 -13.02 4.41
CA GLU A 53 0.32 -13.08 5.11
C GLU A 53 1.50 -13.14 4.13
N THR A 54 1.35 -13.89 3.04
CA THR A 54 2.36 -13.95 1.96
C THR A 54 2.52 -12.58 1.29
N ALA A 55 1.40 -11.91 1.02
CA ALA A 55 1.41 -10.58 0.41
C ALA A 55 1.89 -9.49 1.37
N ALA A 56 1.63 -9.59 2.68
CA ALA A 56 2.11 -8.65 3.69
C ALA A 56 3.57 -8.92 4.11
N GLY A 57 4.08 -10.14 3.90
CA GLY A 57 5.43 -10.54 4.32
C GLY A 57 5.58 -10.77 5.83
N ARG A 58 4.48 -10.84 6.57
CA ARG A 58 4.44 -11.10 8.02
C ARG A 58 3.16 -11.83 8.40
N PRO A 59 3.13 -12.54 9.54
CA PRO A 59 1.88 -13.09 10.07
C PRO A 59 0.89 -11.98 10.43
N VAL A 60 -0.39 -12.24 10.17
CA VAL A 60 -1.47 -11.25 10.32
C VAL A 60 -2.66 -11.93 11.01
N GLU A 61 -2.97 -11.50 12.24
CA GLU A 61 -4.11 -12.05 13.00
C GLU A 61 -5.46 -11.69 12.38
N SER A 62 -5.57 -10.52 11.75
CA SER A 62 -6.79 -10.07 11.08
C SER A 62 -6.50 -8.98 10.05
N LEU A 63 -7.40 -8.78 9.09
CA LEU A 63 -7.26 -7.66 8.14
C LEU A 63 -7.16 -6.30 8.82
N ARG A 64 -7.70 -6.15 10.04
CA ARG A 64 -7.65 -4.89 10.81
C ARG A 64 -6.28 -4.62 11.44
N SER A 65 -5.38 -5.61 11.51
CA SER A 65 -4.01 -5.41 11.97
C SER A 65 -3.05 -4.97 10.87
N LEU A 66 -3.55 -4.79 9.64
CA LEU A 66 -2.81 -4.15 8.56
C LEU A 66 -2.87 -2.63 8.72
N SER A 67 -1.79 -1.95 8.36
CA SER A 67 -1.80 -0.51 8.11
C SER A 67 -2.43 -0.19 6.76
N HIS A 68 -2.70 1.09 6.54
CA HIS A 68 -3.17 1.62 5.27
C HIS A 68 -2.22 1.26 4.12
N GLU A 69 -0.91 1.42 4.33
CA GLU A 69 0.11 1.13 3.32
C GLU A 69 0.22 -0.38 3.05
N GLU A 70 0.23 -1.19 4.10
CA GLU A 70 0.27 -2.66 3.96
C GLU A 70 -0.96 -3.17 3.20
N ALA A 71 -2.14 -2.61 3.47
CA ALA A 71 -3.35 -2.96 2.74
C ALA A 71 -3.23 -2.66 1.25
N LEU A 72 -2.64 -1.52 0.87
CA LEU A 72 -2.39 -1.16 -0.52
C LEU A 72 -1.36 -2.09 -1.18
N GLN A 73 -0.27 -2.42 -0.47
CA GLN A 73 0.74 -3.36 -0.97
C GLN A 73 0.16 -4.75 -1.18
N VAL A 74 -0.66 -5.24 -0.25
CA VAL A 74 -1.36 -6.51 -0.37
C VAL A 74 -2.31 -6.48 -1.56
N LEU A 75 -3.10 -5.41 -1.71
CA LEU A 75 -4.00 -5.26 -2.86
C LEU A 75 -3.26 -5.27 -4.20
N ALA A 76 -2.12 -4.56 -4.29
CA ALA A 76 -1.29 -4.54 -5.48
C ALA A 76 -0.78 -5.96 -5.83
N ARG A 77 -0.24 -6.68 -4.83
CA ARG A 77 0.22 -8.07 -5.01
C ARG A 77 -0.93 -9.01 -5.38
N LEU A 78 -2.10 -8.83 -4.78
CA LEU A 78 -3.30 -9.59 -5.11
C LEU A 78 -3.82 -9.29 -6.53
N GLY A 79 -3.50 -8.11 -7.08
CA GLY A 79 -3.79 -7.74 -8.46
C GLY A 79 -2.78 -8.25 -9.48
N SER A 80 -1.49 -8.35 -9.12
CA SER A 80 -0.41 -8.69 -10.06
C SER A 80 -0.27 -10.18 -10.40
N GLU A 81 -0.81 -11.09 -9.59
CA GLU A 81 -0.76 -12.52 -9.90
C GLU A 81 -1.90 -12.86 -10.88
N PRO A 82 -1.60 -13.38 -12.08
CA PRO A 82 -2.62 -13.64 -13.08
C PRO A 82 -3.60 -14.70 -12.56
N PRO A 83 -4.92 -14.48 -12.67
CA PRO A 83 -5.89 -15.50 -12.32
C PRO A 83 -5.67 -16.74 -13.20
N ALA A 84 -5.74 -17.94 -12.61
CA ALA A 84 -5.50 -19.21 -13.30
C ALA A 84 -6.49 -19.53 -14.46
N LYS A 85 -7.44 -18.63 -14.77
CA LYS A 85 -8.32 -18.64 -15.95
C LYS A 85 -8.64 -17.20 -16.37
N PRO A 86 -8.76 -16.90 -17.69
CA PRO A 86 -9.04 -15.57 -18.17
C PRO A 86 -10.54 -15.29 -18.00
N VAL A 87 -10.90 -14.55 -16.96
CA VAL A 87 -12.24 -14.02 -16.80
C VAL A 87 -12.13 -12.56 -16.37
N VAL A 88 -12.38 -11.70 -17.35
CA VAL A 88 -12.76 -10.29 -17.23
C VAL A 88 -11.75 -9.41 -16.51
N THR A 89 -10.97 -8.71 -17.33
CA THR A 89 -10.10 -7.58 -17.02
C THR A 89 -10.72 -6.64 -15.99
N SER A 90 -10.06 -6.51 -14.84
CA SER A 90 -10.32 -5.45 -13.88
C SER A 90 -9.85 -4.14 -14.49
N ALA A 91 -10.66 -3.08 -14.41
CA ALA A 91 -10.41 -1.74 -14.97
C ALA A 91 -9.16 -1.00 -14.40
N TRP A 92 -8.32 -1.70 -13.66
CA TRP A 92 -7.04 -1.24 -13.12
C TRP A 92 -5.82 -1.88 -13.82
N ASP A 93 -6.05 -2.97 -14.56
CA ASP A 93 -5.01 -3.70 -15.31
C ASP A 93 -4.82 -3.13 -16.72
N ASP A 94 -5.77 -2.33 -17.21
CA ASP A 94 -5.74 -1.65 -18.52
C ASP A 94 -4.90 -0.36 -18.49
N ARG A 95 -3.74 -0.42 -17.83
CA ARG A 95 -2.67 0.59 -17.96
C ARG A 95 -1.45 -0.05 -18.59
N GLU A 96 -1.65 -0.77 -19.68
CA GLU A 96 -0.60 -0.99 -20.66
C GLU A 96 -0.34 0.34 -21.38
N GLU A 97 0.67 1.06 -20.85
CA GLU A 97 1.72 1.71 -21.62
C GLU A 97 1.36 2.34 -22.97
N ASP A 98 0.58 3.44 -22.96
CA ASP A 98 0.68 4.43 -24.04
C ASP A 98 0.66 5.85 -23.42
N THR A 99 1.83 6.21 -22.90
CA THR A 99 2.04 7.50 -22.25
C THR A 99 2.18 8.55 -23.35
N TRP A 100 1.11 9.27 -23.63
CA TRP A 100 1.01 10.39 -24.58
C TRP A 100 2.01 11.56 -24.32
N ILE A 101 2.85 11.46 -23.29
CA ILE A 101 3.78 12.50 -22.82
C ILE A 101 5.08 12.58 -23.65
N ASP A 102 5.44 11.57 -24.44
CA ASP A 102 6.71 11.57 -25.19
C ASP A 102 6.62 12.18 -26.60
N ARG A 103 5.52 12.88 -26.92
CA ARG A 103 5.31 13.50 -28.24
C ARG A 103 5.34 15.02 -28.18
N LEU A 104 6.41 15.57 -27.58
CA LEU A 104 6.80 16.97 -27.72
C LEU A 104 8.06 17.11 -28.58
#